data_AF-A0A7S0IYN3-F1
#
_entry.id   AF-A0A7S0IYN3-F1
#
_cell.length_a   1.000
_cell.length_b   1.000
_cell.length_c   1.000
_cell.angle_alpha   90.00
_cell.angle_beta   90.00
_cell.angle_gamma   90.00
#
_symmetry.space_group_name_H-M   'P 1'
#
loop_
_entity.id
_entity.type
_entity.pdbx_description
1 polymer ?
#
loop_
_entity_poly.entity_id
_entity_poly.type
_entity_poly.pdbx_seq_one_letter_code
_entity_poly.pdbx_strand_id
1 'polypeptide(L)'
;SLASAAAPKPCSWDLRTQMPPQQAKKIPDGLLNMTWENCFVDLPLDTAYGPYPLAIFVHGTAGFFFQSAHLCIHLASRGFVVVAANYPGISAYDLMNDIDHPFRKKPHADMPGDTRLVQALFESMEDPRLQFLRSHVDPLNNAVLGHSAGGLALEKLT
;
A
#
# COMPACT_ATOMS: atom_id res chain seq x y z
N SER A 1 34.74 -15.99 10.11
CA SER A 1 33.69 -16.81 10.73
C SER A 1 32.41 -16.01 10.67
N LEU A 2 31.65 -16.15 9.58
CA LEU A 2 30.51 -15.30 9.26
C LEU A 2 29.24 -16.09 9.58
N ALA A 3 28.47 -15.60 10.55
CA ALA A 3 27.15 -16.11 10.86
C ALA A 3 26.27 -16.00 9.61
N SER A 4 25.63 -17.12 9.25
CA SER A 4 24.65 -17.22 8.16
C SER A 4 23.52 -16.21 8.40
N ALA A 5 23.40 -15.19 7.55
CA ALA A 5 22.16 -14.41 7.48
C ALA A 5 21.02 -15.35 7.07
N ALA A 6 19.92 -15.35 7.82
CA ALA A 6 18.75 -16.14 7.48
C ALA A 6 18.25 -15.77 6.08
N ALA A 7 17.68 -16.74 5.35
CA ALA A 7 17.04 -16.46 4.06
C ALA A 7 15.96 -15.36 4.23
N PRO A 8 15.84 -14.43 3.27
CA PRO A 8 14.89 -13.33 3.38
C PRO A 8 13.46 -13.87 3.44
N LYS A 9 12.63 -13.24 4.27
CA LYS A 9 11.25 -13.67 4.50
C LYS A 9 10.36 -13.16 3.36
N PRO A 10 9.62 -14.05 2.67
CA PRO A 10 8.67 -13.61 1.65
C PRO A 10 7.58 -12.71 2.23
N CYS A 11 7.14 -11.76 1.41
CA CYS A 11 5.96 -10.96 1.64
C CYS A 11 4.74 -11.88 1.74
N SER A 12 4.10 -11.88 2.91
CA SER A 12 2.88 -12.62 3.15
C SER A 12 1.93 -11.78 4.00
N TRP A 13 0.70 -11.61 3.53
CA TRP A 13 -0.35 -10.92 4.27
C TRP A 13 -1.58 -11.79 4.43
N ASP A 14 -2.09 -11.86 5.65
CA ASP A 14 -3.37 -12.47 5.96
C ASP A 14 -4.49 -11.46 5.67
N LEU A 15 -5.37 -11.78 4.72
CA LEU A 15 -6.46 -10.87 4.33
C LEU A 15 -7.35 -10.46 5.51
N ARG A 16 -7.44 -11.30 6.55
CA ARG A 16 -8.25 -11.02 7.75
C ARG A 16 -7.79 -9.75 8.49
N THR A 17 -6.54 -9.33 8.33
CA THR A 17 -6.06 -8.07 8.91
C THR A 17 -6.63 -6.84 8.21
N GLN A 18 -7.29 -7.01 7.05
CA GLN A 18 -7.99 -5.95 6.32
C GLN A 18 -9.50 -5.95 6.60
N MET A 19 -9.93 -6.66 7.64
CA MET A 19 -11.35 -6.82 8.00
C MET A 19 -11.59 -6.44 9.47
N PRO A 20 -12.82 -6.00 9.81
CA PRO A 20 -13.23 -5.87 11.21
C PRO A 20 -13.18 -7.23 11.92
N PRO A 21 -12.94 -7.26 13.24
CA PRO A 21 -12.79 -8.51 13.99
C PRO A 21 -13.94 -9.51 13.84
N GLN A 22 -15.19 -9.04 13.72
CA GLN A 22 -16.36 -9.93 13.59
C GLN A 22 -16.42 -10.59 12.20
N GLN A 23 -15.96 -9.89 11.16
CA GLN A 23 -15.92 -10.42 9.80
C GLN A 23 -14.71 -11.34 9.62
N ALA A 24 -13.55 -10.97 10.16
CA ALA A 24 -12.34 -11.78 10.17
C ALA A 24 -12.57 -13.20 10.76
N LYS A 25 -13.35 -13.30 11.85
CA LYS A 25 -13.68 -14.59 12.50
C LYS A 25 -14.50 -15.55 11.64
N LYS A 26 -15.16 -15.06 10.57
CA LYS A 26 -15.94 -15.90 9.66
C LYS A 26 -15.07 -16.66 8.67
N ILE A 27 -13.77 -16.33 8.62
CA ILE A 27 -12.80 -16.89 7.68
C ILE A 27 -11.82 -17.76 8.47
N PRO A 28 -11.68 -19.06 8.13
CA PRO A 28 -10.70 -19.92 8.76
C PRO A 28 -9.28 -19.37 8.67
N ASP A 29 -8.49 -19.62 9.71
CA ASP A 29 -7.06 -19.29 9.76
C ASP A 29 -6.29 -19.83 8.56
N GLY A 30 -5.48 -18.98 7.95
CA GLY A 30 -4.59 -19.33 6.84
C GLY A 30 -5.26 -19.53 5.48
N LEU A 31 -6.59 -19.51 5.39
CA LEU A 31 -7.31 -19.72 4.13
C LEU A 31 -6.99 -18.64 3.08
N LEU A 32 -6.75 -17.41 3.52
CA LEU A 32 -6.55 -16.23 2.66
C LEU A 32 -5.20 -15.55 2.91
N ASN A 33 -4.15 -16.34 3.06
CA ASN A 33 -2.78 -15.84 3.11
C ASN A 33 -2.28 -15.56 1.69
N MET A 34 -2.06 -14.29 1.38
CA MET A 34 -1.50 -13.84 0.11
C MET A 34 0.02 -13.77 0.21
N THR A 35 0.72 -14.79 -0.32
CA THR A 35 2.18 -14.85 -0.33
C THR A 35 2.74 -14.61 -1.73
N TRP A 36 3.83 -13.85 -1.81
CA TRP A 36 4.55 -13.58 -3.06
C TRP A 36 6.02 -13.97 -2.91
N GLU A 37 6.47 -14.93 -3.72
CA GLU A 37 7.82 -15.50 -3.63
C GLU A 37 8.93 -14.52 -4.04
N ASN A 38 8.61 -13.52 -4.88
CA ASN A 38 9.55 -12.52 -5.37
C ASN A 38 9.36 -11.15 -4.72
N CYS A 39 8.82 -11.12 -3.51
CA CYS A 39 8.70 -9.95 -2.66
C CYS A 39 9.18 -10.37 -1.28
N PHE A 40 10.02 -9.56 -0.65
CA PHE A 40 10.59 -9.86 0.65
C PHE A 40 10.42 -8.66 1.58
N VAL A 41 10.19 -8.94 2.86
CA VAL A 41 10.13 -7.91 3.91
C VAL A 41 11.51 -7.70 4.52
N ASP A 42 11.73 -6.49 5.05
CA ASP A 42 12.92 -6.11 5.82
C ASP A 42 14.26 -6.27 5.07
N LEU A 43 14.24 -6.17 3.73
CA LEU A 43 15.47 -6.04 2.95
C LEU A 43 16.07 -4.63 3.12
N PRO A 44 17.41 -4.51 3.12
CA PRO A 44 18.04 -3.20 3.00
C PRO A 44 17.63 -2.55 1.67
N LEU A 45 17.56 -1.22 1.66
CA LEU A 45 17.38 -0.47 0.42
C LEU A 45 18.56 -0.72 -0.52
N ASP A 46 18.28 -0.75 -1.82
CA ASP A 46 19.32 -0.76 -2.83
C ASP A 46 20.05 0.60 -2.82
N THR A 47 21.35 0.56 -2.57
CA THR A 47 22.23 1.74 -2.52
C THR A 47 23.15 1.82 -3.75
N ALA A 48 23.05 0.88 -4.70
CA ALA A 48 23.87 0.86 -5.90
C ALA A 48 23.33 1.79 -7.00
N TYR A 49 22.03 2.06 -6.99
CA TYR A 49 21.35 2.95 -7.94
C TYR A 49 20.44 3.95 -7.22
N GLY A 50 19.65 4.69 -7.99
CA GLY A 50 18.73 5.71 -7.52
C GLY A 50 19.24 7.14 -7.74
N PRO A 51 18.48 8.16 -7.31
CA PRO A 51 17.16 8.03 -6.65
C PRO A 51 16.11 7.43 -7.60
N TYR A 52 15.23 6.60 -7.06
CA TYR A 52 14.20 5.90 -7.81
C TYR A 52 12.93 6.76 -7.93
N PRO A 53 12.24 6.77 -9.09
CA PRO A 53 10.93 7.41 -9.21
C PRO A 53 9.91 6.82 -8.24
N LEU A 54 8.99 7.67 -7.78
CA LEU A 54 7.89 7.29 -6.89
C LEU A 54 6.67 6.84 -7.71
N ALA A 55 6.05 5.72 -7.32
CA ALA A 55 4.75 5.31 -7.84
C ALA A 55 3.74 5.20 -6.70
N ILE A 56 2.62 5.91 -6.77
CA ILE A 56 1.53 5.83 -5.79
C ILE A 56 0.39 5.00 -6.40
N PHE A 57 0.00 3.93 -5.71
CA PHE A 57 -1.10 3.06 -6.10
C PHE A 57 -2.36 3.33 -5.26
N VAL A 58 -3.47 3.63 -5.94
CA VAL A 58 -4.78 3.90 -5.34
C VAL A 58 -5.72 2.71 -5.59
N HIS A 59 -6.11 2.00 -4.53
CA HIS A 59 -7.04 0.88 -4.65
C HIS A 59 -8.47 1.32 -4.96
N GLY A 60 -9.30 0.39 -5.44
CA GLY A 60 -10.72 0.64 -5.71
C GLY A 60 -11.63 0.39 -4.51
N THR A 61 -12.94 0.40 -4.74
CA THR A 61 -13.94 0.08 -3.72
C THR A 61 -13.73 -1.31 -3.13
N ALA A 62 -13.80 -1.42 -1.80
CA ALA A 62 -13.49 -2.63 -1.04
C ALA A 62 -12.05 -3.15 -1.27
N GLY A 63 -11.16 -2.30 -1.78
CA GLY A 63 -9.75 -2.61 -1.96
C GLY A 63 -8.95 -2.42 -0.68
N PHE A 64 -7.67 -2.80 -0.73
CA PHE A 64 -6.70 -2.63 0.33
C PHE A 64 -5.30 -2.55 -0.27
N PHE A 65 -4.30 -2.13 0.51
CA PHE A 65 -2.96 -1.83 0.02
C PHE A 65 -2.27 -3.00 -0.70
N PHE A 66 -2.62 -4.25 -0.34
CA PHE A 66 -2.01 -5.46 -0.90
C PHE A 66 -2.87 -6.14 -1.99
N GLN A 67 -4.04 -5.59 -2.32
CA GLN A 67 -4.96 -6.16 -3.31
C GLN A 67 -4.33 -6.30 -4.70
N SER A 68 -3.48 -5.34 -5.08
CA SER A 68 -2.79 -5.31 -6.39
C SER A 68 -1.29 -5.53 -6.27
N ALA A 69 -0.87 -6.35 -5.31
CA ALA A 69 0.55 -6.63 -5.04
C ALA A 69 1.34 -7.04 -6.29
N HIS A 70 0.75 -7.84 -7.19
CA HIS A 70 1.39 -8.23 -8.46
C HIS A 70 1.88 -7.03 -9.29
N LEU A 71 1.03 -5.99 -9.43
CA LEU A 71 1.34 -4.79 -10.19
C LEU A 71 2.40 -3.95 -9.44
N CYS A 72 2.23 -3.77 -8.14
CA CYS A 72 3.20 -3.04 -7.31
C CYS A 72 4.59 -3.70 -7.34
N ILE A 73 4.67 -5.03 -7.22
CA ILE A 73 5.91 -5.80 -7.31
C ILE A 73 6.52 -5.66 -8.70
N HIS A 74 5.69 -5.70 -9.75
CA HIS A 74 6.16 -5.54 -11.13
C HIS A 74 6.78 -4.16 -11.38
N LEU A 75 6.19 -3.10 -10.82
CA LEU A 75 6.74 -1.73 -10.86
C LEU A 75 8.03 -1.63 -10.03
N ALA A 76 8.06 -2.20 -8.83
CA ALA A 76 9.25 -2.21 -7.99
C ALA A 76 10.44 -2.90 -8.68
N SER A 77 10.20 -4.03 -9.36
CA SER A 77 11.24 -4.72 -10.14
C SER A 77 11.80 -3.92 -11.33
N ARG A 78 11.16 -2.79 -11.69
CA ARG A 78 11.59 -1.85 -12.74
C ARG A 78 12.25 -0.59 -12.19
N GLY A 79 12.54 -0.55 -10.89
CA GLY A 79 13.22 0.58 -10.26
C GLY A 79 12.26 1.69 -9.83
N PHE A 80 11.02 1.38 -9.46
CA PHE A 80 10.15 2.31 -8.76
C PHE A 80 10.15 2.03 -7.26
N VAL A 81 10.06 3.08 -6.44
CA VAL A 81 9.56 2.93 -5.08
C VAL A 81 8.04 3.06 -5.13
N VAL A 82 7.33 1.99 -4.72
CA VAL A 82 5.87 1.92 -4.83
C VAL A 82 5.23 2.10 -3.46
N VAL A 83 4.30 3.03 -3.35
CA VAL A 83 3.50 3.29 -2.16
C VAL A 83 2.06 2.87 -2.42
N ALA A 84 1.56 1.93 -1.63
CA ALA A 84 0.16 1.56 -1.62
C ALA A 84 -0.37 1.72 -0.19
N ALA A 85 -1.52 2.38 -0.04
CA ALA A 85 -2.14 2.65 1.25
C ALA A 85 -3.60 2.18 1.27
N ASN A 86 -4.17 2.04 2.46
CA ASN A 86 -5.61 1.88 2.63
C ASN A 86 -6.26 3.27 2.67
N TYR A 87 -7.25 3.50 1.80
CA TYR A 87 -7.98 4.76 1.68
C TYR A 87 -9.24 4.74 2.57
N PRO A 88 -9.36 5.68 3.52
CA PRO A 88 -10.51 5.74 4.43
C PRO A 88 -11.86 5.87 3.71
N GLY A 89 -12.88 5.22 4.27
CA GLY A 89 -14.26 5.30 3.79
C GLY A 89 -14.55 4.44 2.55
N ILE A 90 -13.53 3.79 1.95
CA ILE A 90 -13.71 2.95 0.76
C ILE A 90 -12.93 1.62 0.80
N SER A 91 -12.09 1.43 1.82
CA SER A 91 -11.30 0.20 1.99
C SER A 91 -12.17 -1.03 2.29
N ALA A 92 -11.62 -2.22 2.09
CA ALA A 92 -12.25 -3.50 2.47
C ALA A 92 -12.71 -3.47 3.94
N TYR A 93 -11.85 -2.94 4.81
CA TYR A 93 -12.14 -2.79 6.23
C TYR A 93 -13.36 -1.91 6.45
N ASP A 94 -13.40 -0.72 5.84
CA ASP A 94 -14.49 0.24 6.02
C ASP A 94 -15.83 -0.32 5.58
N LEU A 95 -15.88 -0.95 4.40
CA LEU A 95 -17.11 -1.51 3.85
C LEU A 95 -17.63 -2.67 4.68
N MET A 96 -16.74 -3.55 5.14
CA MET A 96 -17.12 -4.63 6.05
C MET A 96 -17.52 -4.12 7.42
N ASN A 97 -16.89 -3.04 7.90
CA ASN A 97 -17.23 -2.41 9.18
C ASN A 97 -18.64 -1.81 9.15
N ASP A 98 -19.07 -1.33 7.98
CA ASP A 98 -20.44 -0.83 7.79
C ASP A 98 -21.49 -1.96 7.81
N ILE A 99 -21.11 -3.22 7.52
CA ILE A 99 -21.98 -4.38 7.71
C ILE A 99 -22.20 -4.63 9.21
N ASP A 100 -21.14 -4.55 10.02
CA ASP A 100 -21.21 -4.70 11.48
C ASP A 100 -21.90 -3.52 12.17
N HIS A 101 -21.80 -2.33 11.58
CA HIS A 101 -22.27 -1.08 12.15
C HIS A 101 -23.07 -0.25 11.13
N PRO A 102 -24.26 -0.72 10.69
CA PRO A 102 -25.01 -0.12 9.57
C PRO A 102 -25.51 1.30 9.83
N PHE A 103 -25.62 1.71 11.10
CA PHE A 103 -26.08 3.04 11.51
C PHE A 103 -24.93 4.00 11.85
N ARG A 104 -23.67 3.56 11.72
CA ARG A 104 -22.49 4.40 11.93
C ARG A 104 -22.42 5.49 10.85
N LYS A 105 -22.02 6.70 11.25
CA LYS A 105 -21.61 7.72 10.27
C LYS A 105 -20.36 7.23 9.53
N LYS A 106 -20.50 7.00 8.23
CA LYS A 106 -19.41 6.54 7.38
C LYS A 106 -18.34 7.62 7.23
N PRO A 107 -17.04 7.27 7.20
CA PRO A 107 -16.00 8.19 6.81
C PRO A 107 -16.27 8.62 5.38
N HIS A 108 -16.07 9.91 5.09
CA HIS A 108 -16.13 10.38 3.72
C HIS A 108 -14.91 9.86 2.96
N ALA A 109 -15.11 9.20 1.83
CA ALA A 109 -14.03 8.78 0.95
C ALA A 109 -13.55 9.99 0.14
N ASP A 110 -12.34 10.48 0.41
CA ASP A 110 -11.68 11.56 -0.33
C ASP A 110 -10.37 11.08 -0.97
N MET A 111 -10.48 10.10 -1.87
CA MET A 111 -9.31 9.51 -2.53
C MET A 111 -8.38 10.56 -3.19
N PRO A 112 -8.88 11.63 -3.85
CA PRO A 112 -8.01 12.67 -4.37
C PRO A 112 -7.28 13.46 -3.27
N GLY A 113 -7.98 13.84 -2.19
CA GLY A 113 -7.37 14.51 -1.04
C GLY A 113 -6.33 13.64 -0.33
N ASP A 114 -6.68 12.40 -0.04
CA ASP A 114 -5.79 11.42 0.59
C ASP A 114 -4.55 11.14 -0.26
N THR A 115 -4.69 11.08 -1.59
CA THR A 115 -3.55 10.90 -2.50
C THR A 115 -2.63 12.12 -2.50
N ARG A 116 -3.19 13.33 -2.48
CA ARG A 116 -2.40 14.56 -2.33
C ARG A 116 -1.64 14.62 -1.01
N LEU A 117 -2.22 14.09 0.08
CA LEU A 117 -1.52 13.98 1.35
C LEU A 117 -0.32 13.02 1.24
N VAL A 118 -0.48 11.88 0.58
CA VAL A 118 0.64 10.96 0.32
C VAL A 118 1.72 11.64 -0.54
N GLN A 119 1.34 12.35 -1.61
CA GLN A 119 2.29 13.12 -2.42
C GLN A 119 3.06 14.13 -1.57
N ALA A 120 2.36 14.97 -0.80
CA ALA A 120 2.97 15.98 0.06
C ALA A 120 3.91 15.38 1.14
N LEU A 121 3.58 14.20 1.68
CA LEU A 121 4.45 13.50 2.63
C LEU A 121 5.80 13.10 1.99
N PHE A 122 5.78 12.62 0.75
CA PHE A 122 6.98 12.25 0.02
C PHE A 122 7.74 13.45 -0.55
N GLU A 123 7.04 14.48 -1.02
CA GLU A 123 7.64 15.73 -1.51
C GLU A 123 8.38 16.47 -0.41
N SER A 124 7.79 16.58 0.78
CA SER A 124 8.44 17.24 1.92
C SER A 124 9.52 16.36 2.55
N MET A 125 9.30 15.04 2.61
CA MET A 125 10.16 14.07 3.29
C MET A 125 10.52 14.52 4.74
N GLU A 126 9.61 15.26 5.38
CA GLU A 126 9.82 15.81 6.73
C GLU A 126 9.48 14.79 7.82
N ASP A 127 8.57 13.86 7.53
CA ASP A 127 8.13 12.82 8.47
C ASP A 127 9.32 11.92 8.86
N PRO A 128 9.69 11.83 10.16
CA PRO A 128 10.79 10.98 10.62
C PRO A 128 10.66 9.51 10.20
N ARG A 129 9.43 9.02 9.99
CA ARG A 129 9.16 7.66 9.54
C ARG A 129 9.56 7.42 8.09
N LEU A 130 9.70 8.47 7.28
CA LEU A 130 10.08 8.40 5.86
C LEU A 130 11.52 8.86 5.60
N GLN A 131 12.20 9.47 6.58
CA GLN A 131 13.54 10.06 6.39
C GLN A 131 14.59 9.06 5.85
N PHE A 132 14.44 7.77 6.12
CA PHE A 132 15.34 6.73 5.57
C PHE A 132 15.28 6.61 4.04
N LEU A 133 14.23 7.12 3.39
CA LEU A 133 14.04 7.15 1.93
C LEU A 133 14.59 8.41 1.27
N ARG A 134 15.03 9.42 2.04
CA ARG A 134 15.33 10.78 1.55
C ARG A 134 16.35 10.85 0.42
N SER A 135 17.35 9.97 0.42
CA SER A 135 18.37 9.89 -0.64
C SER A 135 18.09 8.82 -1.70
N HIS A 136 17.02 8.04 -1.53
CA HIS A 136 16.70 6.88 -2.36
C HIS A 136 15.51 7.12 -3.27
N VAL A 137 14.66 8.10 -2.98
CA VAL A 137 13.44 8.39 -3.74
C VAL A 137 13.53 9.77 -4.36
N ASP A 138 13.14 9.87 -5.63
CA ASP A 138 12.87 11.13 -6.31
C ASP A 138 11.36 11.37 -6.31
N PRO A 139 10.83 12.18 -5.37
CA PRO A 139 9.38 12.39 -5.25
C PRO A 139 8.81 13.31 -6.35
N LEU A 140 9.67 14.04 -7.08
CA LEU A 140 9.24 14.96 -8.14
C LEU A 140 8.94 14.23 -9.45
N ASN A 141 9.57 13.07 -9.66
CA ASN A 141 9.25 12.15 -10.74
C ASN A 141 8.25 11.09 -10.25
N ASN A 142 7.02 11.53 -9.95
CA ASN A 142 5.97 10.66 -9.47
C ASN A 142 5.01 10.19 -10.57
N ALA A 143 4.55 8.95 -10.44
CA ALA A 143 3.44 8.39 -11.18
C ALA A 143 2.31 8.03 -10.21
N VAL A 144 1.07 8.35 -10.57
CA VAL A 144 -0.10 7.90 -9.81
C VAL A 144 -0.90 6.96 -10.70
N LEU A 145 -1.21 5.79 -10.16
CA LEU A 145 -2.01 4.77 -10.82
C LEU A 145 -3.08 4.23 -9.89
N GLY A 146 -4.19 3.72 -10.44
CA GLY A 146 -5.31 3.30 -9.63
C GLY A 146 -6.19 2.26 -10.32
N HIS A 147 -6.89 1.49 -9.49
CA HIS A 147 -7.82 0.44 -9.95
C HIS A 147 -9.27 0.86 -9.70
N SER A 148 -10.14 0.69 -10.69
CA SER A 148 -11.59 0.96 -10.58
C SER A 148 -11.87 2.37 -10.01
N ALA A 149 -12.54 2.49 -8.86
CA ALA A 149 -12.80 3.76 -8.18
C ALA A 149 -11.52 4.58 -7.90
N GLY A 150 -10.39 3.91 -7.62
CA GLY A 150 -9.09 4.56 -7.45
C GLY A 150 -8.54 5.13 -8.76
N GLY A 151 -8.84 4.49 -9.90
CA GLY A 151 -8.51 5.03 -11.23
C GLY A 151 -9.35 6.25 -11.58
N LEU A 152 -10.66 6.20 -11.29
CA LEU A 152 -11.57 7.35 -11.46
C LEU A 152 -11.18 8.53 -10.57
N ALA A 153 -10.62 8.28 -9.38
CA ALA A 153 -10.14 9.34 -8.49
C ALA A 153 -8.99 10.15 -9.12
N LEU A 154 -8.20 9.55 -10.03
CA LEU A 154 -7.07 10.22 -10.66
C LEU A 154 -7.48 11.33 -11.60
N GLU A 155 -8.66 11.26 -12.21
CA GLU A 155 -9.23 12.33 -13.04
C GLU A 155 -9.39 13.65 -12.28
N LYS A 156 -9.39 13.59 -10.94
CA LYS A 156 -9.51 14.76 -10.05
C LYS A 156 -8.17 15.19 -9.43
N LEU A 157 -7.06 14.60 -9.88
CA LEU A 157 -5.70 14.95 -9.47
C LEU A 157 -5.00 15.89 -10.47
N THR A 158 -5.54 16.03 -11.69
CA THR A 158 -5.03 16.92 -12.74
C THR A 158 -5.55 18.34 -12.62
#